data_AF-A0A839WHK9-F1
#
_entry.id   AF-A0A839WHK9-F1
#
_cell.length_a   1.000
_cell.length_b   1.000
_cell.length_c   1.000
_cell.angle_alpha   90.00
_cell.angle_beta   90.00
_cell.angle_gamma   90.00
#
_symmetry.space_group_name_H-M   'P 1'
#
loop_
_entity.id
_entity.type
_entity.pdbx_description
1 polymer ?
#
loop_
_entity_poly.entity_id
_entity_poly.type
_entity_poly.pdbx_seq_one_letter_code
_entity_poly.pdbx_strand_id
1 'polypeptide(L)'
;MSLSPILLFIFLAFPFSAAYAGEAVRLDCLTRQNVLISFFKYHLTTMQWGKHFQIASGAHKDRTQSGARYKTWSFRNGDDLVFFPKNERWFIIYSDQQKPERCRVEESFTWPVVSLPRYSGKEDALS
;
A
#
# COMPACT_ATOMS: atom_id res chain seq x y z
N MET A 1 13.93 -26.73 -42.18
CA MET A 1 12.82 -26.07 -41.45
C MET A 1 13.29 -24.68 -41.08
N SER A 2 12.89 -23.68 -41.87
CA SER A 2 13.29 -22.28 -41.67
C SER A 2 12.51 -21.70 -40.49
N LEU A 3 13.19 -21.42 -39.38
CA LEU A 3 12.61 -20.62 -38.30
C LEU A 3 12.42 -19.21 -38.84
N SER A 4 11.16 -18.79 -38.99
CA SER A 4 10.79 -17.49 -39.52
C SER A 4 11.40 -16.36 -38.67
N PRO A 5 12.11 -15.38 -39.26
CA PRO A 5 12.72 -14.26 -38.53
C PRO A 5 11.68 -13.39 -37.80
N ILE A 6 10.40 -13.55 -38.12
CA ILE A 6 9.25 -12.91 -37.45
C ILE A 6 9.11 -13.42 -35.99
N LEU A 7 9.42 -14.70 -35.73
CA LEU A 7 9.37 -15.24 -34.36
C LEU A 7 10.47 -14.68 -33.45
N LEU A 8 11.61 -14.29 -34.02
CA LEU A 8 12.74 -13.75 -33.26
C LEU A 8 12.48 -12.33 -32.76
N PHE A 9 11.73 -11.52 -33.52
CA PHE A 9 11.37 -10.15 -33.14
C PHE A 9 10.34 -10.08 -32.00
N ILE A 10 9.46 -11.09 -31.87
CA ILE A 10 8.44 -11.13 -30.80
C ILE A 10 9.08 -11.36 -29.42
N PHE A 11 10.21 -12.08 -29.35
CA PHE A 11 10.91 -12.34 -28.08
C PHE A 11 11.68 -11.12 -27.54
N LEU A 12 12.17 -10.24 -28.41
CA LEU A 12 12.92 -9.03 -28.02
C LEU A 12 12.04 -7.86 -27.58
N ALA A 13 10.74 -7.94 -27.87
CA ALA A 13 9.77 -6.89 -27.54
C ALA A 13 8.92 -7.20 -26.29
N PHE A 14 9.29 -8.20 -25.49
CA PHE A 14 8.66 -8.38 -24.18
C PHE A 14 9.24 -7.31 -23.22
N PRO A 15 8.45 -6.28 -22.83
CA PRO A 15 8.91 -5.38 -21.80
C PRO A 15 9.13 -6.23 -20.54
N PHE A 16 10.36 -6.23 -20.02
CA PHE A 16 10.65 -6.74 -18.69
C PHE A 16 9.69 -6.06 -17.72
N SER A 17 8.61 -6.74 -17.36
CA SER A 17 7.63 -6.20 -16.45
C SER A 17 8.32 -6.07 -15.10
N ALA A 18 8.56 -4.85 -14.66
CA ALA A 18 9.21 -4.60 -13.38
C ALA A 18 8.36 -5.24 -12.27
N ALA A 19 8.95 -6.21 -11.57
CA ALA A 19 8.31 -6.85 -10.45
C ALA A 19 8.49 -5.97 -9.20
N TYR A 20 7.38 -5.68 -8.51
CA TYR A 20 7.38 -4.95 -7.25
C TYR A 20 6.68 -5.78 -6.16
N ALA A 21 7.13 -5.62 -4.91
CA ALA A 21 6.53 -6.28 -3.75
C ALA A 21 5.23 -5.60 -3.32
N GLY A 22 5.14 -4.28 -3.53
CA GLY A 22 4.00 -3.46 -3.13
C GLY A 22 4.18 -2.01 -3.54
N GLU A 23 3.14 -1.22 -3.28
CA GLU A 23 3.11 0.23 -3.47
C GLU A 23 3.18 0.91 -2.11
N ALA A 24 3.65 2.15 -2.06
CA ALA A 24 3.68 2.95 -0.86
C ALA A 24 3.42 4.43 -1.15
N VAL A 25 2.84 5.09 -0.16
CA VAL A 25 2.65 6.55 -0.15
C VAL A 25 3.10 7.09 1.19
N ARG A 26 3.93 8.13 1.15
CA ARG A 26 4.32 8.92 2.32
C ARG A 26 3.39 10.13 2.41
N LEU A 27 2.75 10.25 3.55
CA LEU A 27 1.74 11.26 3.85
C LEU A 27 2.26 12.20 4.94
N ASP A 28 2.18 13.50 4.67
CA ASP A 28 2.35 14.55 5.66
C ASP A 28 0.98 14.88 6.28
N CYS A 29 0.82 14.47 7.53
CA CYS A 29 -0.40 14.60 8.32
C CYS A 29 -0.08 15.47 9.55
N LEU A 30 -0.97 16.39 9.93
CA LEU A 30 -0.71 17.37 11.01
C LEU A 30 -0.35 16.72 12.34
N THR A 31 -1.09 15.67 12.75
CA THR A 31 -0.91 15.06 14.08
C THR A 31 0.31 14.14 14.15
N ARG A 32 0.50 13.27 13.15
CA ARG A 32 1.55 12.23 13.22
C ARG A 32 2.81 12.55 12.44
N GLN A 33 2.72 13.39 11.42
CA GLN A 33 3.77 13.72 10.45
C GLN A 33 4.40 12.47 9.79
N ASN A 34 4.81 12.55 8.53
CA ASN A 34 5.60 11.47 7.89
C ASN A 34 4.98 10.06 8.06
N VAL A 35 3.69 9.92 7.78
CA VAL A 35 2.97 8.65 7.84
C VAL A 35 3.21 7.86 6.57
N LEU A 36 3.87 6.71 6.68
CA LEU A 36 4.11 5.81 5.57
C LEU A 36 3.01 4.75 5.50
N ILE A 37 2.26 4.75 4.40
CA ILE A 37 1.28 3.70 4.09
C ILE A 37 1.88 2.80 3.02
N SER A 38 1.88 1.49 3.24
CA SER A 38 2.30 0.51 2.23
C SER A 38 1.19 -0.49 1.94
N PHE A 39 1.00 -0.79 0.66
CA PHE A 39 0.00 -1.70 0.11
C PHE A 39 0.71 -2.90 -0.50
N PHE A 40 0.44 -4.08 0.02
CA PHE A 40 1.05 -5.33 -0.42
C PHE A 40 0.00 -6.27 -1.03
N LYS A 41 0.48 -7.37 -1.63
CA LYS A 41 -0.37 -8.47 -2.10
C LYS A 41 -1.22 -9.05 -0.95
N TYR A 42 -2.27 -9.77 -1.32
CA TYR A 42 -3.22 -10.40 -0.39
C TYR A 42 -3.90 -9.40 0.56
N HIS A 43 -4.14 -8.18 0.06
CA HIS A 43 -4.85 -7.13 0.77
C HIS A 43 -4.17 -6.65 2.06
N LEU A 44 -2.89 -6.96 2.31
CA LEU A 44 -2.19 -6.42 3.46
C LEU A 44 -1.87 -4.94 3.25
N THR A 45 -2.24 -4.10 4.23
CA THR A 45 -1.85 -2.69 4.26
C THR A 45 -1.19 -2.37 5.59
N THR A 46 -0.11 -1.60 5.58
CA THR A 46 0.63 -1.21 6.78
C THR A 46 0.67 0.31 6.91
N MET A 47 0.67 0.80 8.13
CA MET A 47 0.89 2.21 8.47
C MET A 47 2.05 2.30 9.45
N GLN A 48 3.01 3.17 9.17
CA GLN A 48 4.15 3.45 10.04
C GLN A 48 4.32 4.95 10.24
N TRP A 49 4.55 5.37 11.48
CA TRP A 49 4.96 6.74 11.83
C TRP A 49 5.88 6.67 13.05
N GLY A 50 7.00 7.39 13.03
CA GLY A 50 8.02 7.25 14.07
C GLY A 50 8.41 5.78 14.31
N LYS A 51 8.16 5.29 15.54
CA LYS A 51 8.39 3.88 15.94
C LYS A 51 7.13 3.02 15.95
N HIS A 52 5.99 3.57 15.56
CA HIS A 52 4.71 2.87 15.59
C HIS A 52 4.45 2.16 14.27
N PHE A 53 3.83 0.99 14.34
CA PHE A 53 3.50 0.17 13.19
C PHE A 53 2.11 -0.46 13.38
N GLN A 54 1.27 -0.37 12.35
CA GLN A 54 -0.08 -0.89 12.34
C GLN A 54 -0.37 -1.61 11.03
N ILE A 55 -1.33 -2.53 11.09
CA ILE A 55 -1.78 -3.32 9.92
C ILE A 55 -3.29 -3.21 9.75
N ALA A 56 -3.74 -3.33 8.49
CA ALA A 56 -5.14 -3.37 8.09
C ALA A 56 -5.35 -4.49 7.05
N SER A 57 -6.53 -5.12 7.09
CA SER A 57 -6.94 -6.20 6.19
C SER A 57 -7.61 -5.67 4.92
N GLY A 58 -6.91 -4.80 4.20
CA GLY A 58 -7.32 -4.34 2.89
C GLY A 58 -8.30 -3.17 2.88
N ALA A 59 -8.69 -2.79 1.67
CA ALA A 59 -9.54 -1.64 1.43
C ALA A 59 -11.02 -2.04 1.40
N HIS A 60 -11.83 -1.44 2.28
CA HIS A 60 -13.27 -1.34 2.09
C HIS A 60 -13.56 -0.25 1.05
N LYS A 61 -14.52 -0.49 0.14
CA LYS A 61 -14.89 0.47 -0.92
C LYS A 61 -16.33 0.89 -0.72
N ASP A 62 -16.58 2.20 -0.75
CA ASP A 62 -17.93 2.71 -0.53
C ASP A 62 -18.15 4.08 -1.23
N ARG A 63 -19.31 4.69 -0.99
CA ARG A 63 -19.73 5.99 -1.53
C ARG A 63 -20.29 6.89 -0.45
N THR A 64 -20.01 8.19 -0.54
CA THR A 64 -20.70 9.20 0.28
C THR A 64 -22.19 9.27 -0.08
N GLN A 65 -23.00 9.93 0.74
CA GLN A 65 -24.40 10.21 0.42
C GLN A 65 -24.57 10.96 -0.92
N SER A 66 -23.61 11.82 -1.27
CA SER A 66 -23.54 12.52 -2.58
C SER A 66 -22.99 11.66 -3.72
N GLY A 67 -22.70 10.37 -3.49
CA GLY A 67 -22.24 9.42 -4.49
C GLY A 67 -20.72 9.39 -4.75
N ALA A 68 -19.93 10.18 -4.01
CA ALA A 68 -18.48 10.21 -4.19
C ALA A 68 -17.84 8.92 -3.67
N ARG A 69 -17.14 8.19 -4.56
CA ARG A 69 -16.44 6.95 -4.21
C ARG A 69 -15.24 7.22 -3.28
N TYR A 70 -15.06 6.37 -2.29
CA TYR A 70 -13.88 6.36 -1.42
C TYR A 70 -13.45 4.93 -1.05
N LYS A 71 -12.20 4.80 -0.58
CA LYS A 71 -11.65 3.58 0.00
C LYS A 71 -11.32 3.84 1.47
N THR A 72 -11.52 2.87 2.33
CA THR A 72 -11.14 2.93 3.75
C THR A 72 -10.30 1.73 4.13
N TRP A 73 -9.25 1.95 4.92
CA TRP A 73 -8.48 0.90 5.58
C TRP A 73 -8.57 1.11 7.08
N SER A 74 -9.16 0.15 7.78
CA SER A 74 -9.29 0.16 9.23
C SER A 74 -8.12 -0.59 9.87
N PHE A 75 -7.31 0.12 10.63
CA PHE A 75 -6.11 -0.41 11.27
C PHE A 75 -6.42 -1.02 12.63
N ARG A 76 -5.56 -1.94 13.08
CA ARG A 76 -5.72 -2.64 14.36
C ARG A 76 -5.84 -1.74 15.59
N ASN A 77 -5.29 -0.55 15.55
CA ASN A 77 -5.41 0.45 16.62
C ASN A 77 -6.69 1.30 16.53
N GLY A 78 -7.59 1.00 15.59
CA GLY A 78 -8.87 1.68 15.42
C GLY A 78 -8.82 2.93 14.54
N ASP A 79 -7.67 3.28 13.98
CA ASP A 79 -7.60 4.38 13.02
C ASP A 79 -8.12 3.96 11.65
N ASP A 80 -8.76 4.88 10.95
CA ASP A 80 -9.21 4.70 9.58
C ASP A 80 -8.43 5.61 8.63
N LEU A 81 -7.80 5.02 7.61
CA LEU A 81 -7.28 5.77 6.47
C LEU A 81 -8.33 5.81 5.37
N VAL A 82 -8.67 7.00 4.90
CA VAL A 82 -9.68 7.21 3.85
C VAL A 82 -9.05 7.85 2.62
N PHE A 83 -9.30 7.27 1.45
CA PHE A 83 -8.82 7.78 0.15
C PHE A 83 -9.97 8.07 -0.79
N PHE A 84 -10.02 9.30 -1.32
CA PHE A 84 -10.94 9.72 -2.38
C PHE A 84 -10.22 9.72 -3.72
N PRO A 85 -10.37 8.68 -4.57
CA PRO A 85 -9.61 8.54 -5.82
C PRO A 85 -9.90 9.64 -6.83
N LYS A 86 -11.12 10.20 -6.87
CA LYS A 86 -11.50 11.23 -7.88
C LYS A 86 -10.62 12.48 -7.80
N ASN A 87 -10.21 12.85 -6.59
CA ASN A 87 -9.47 14.09 -6.33
C ASN A 87 -8.12 13.81 -5.64
N GLU A 88 -7.71 12.53 -5.59
CA GLU A 88 -6.49 12.06 -4.94
C GLU A 88 -6.29 12.58 -3.51
N ARG A 89 -7.37 12.59 -2.71
CA ARG A 89 -7.33 13.11 -1.33
C ARG A 89 -7.23 11.99 -0.30
N TRP A 90 -6.31 12.16 0.64
CA TRP A 90 -6.09 11.27 1.77
C TRP A 90 -6.54 11.93 3.08
N PHE A 91 -7.18 11.15 3.93
CA PHE A 91 -7.57 11.53 5.27
C PHE A 91 -7.27 10.42 6.26
N ILE A 92 -6.93 10.77 7.50
CA ILE A 92 -6.89 9.84 8.62
C ILE A 92 -7.96 10.25 9.63
N ILE A 93 -8.72 9.29 10.12
CA ILE A 93 -9.62 9.44 11.27
C ILE A 93 -8.96 8.66 12.41
N TYR A 94 -8.49 9.36 13.44
CA TYR A 94 -7.84 8.73 14.58
C TYR A 94 -8.88 8.12 15.51
N SER A 95 -8.59 6.97 16.10
CA SER A 95 -9.52 6.27 17.03
C SER A 95 -9.99 7.13 18.20
N ASP A 96 -9.16 8.07 18.66
CA ASP A 96 -9.43 9.02 19.74
C ASP A 96 -10.06 10.34 19.26
N GLN A 97 -10.17 10.55 17.95
CA GLN A 97 -10.69 11.78 17.35
C GLN A 97 -11.78 11.49 16.32
N GLN A 98 -12.98 12.03 16.55
CA GLN A 98 -14.10 11.86 15.62
C GLN A 98 -14.00 12.72 14.35
N LYS A 99 -12.91 13.48 14.16
CA LYS A 99 -12.75 14.40 13.01
C LYS A 99 -11.69 13.90 12.04
N PRO A 100 -11.96 13.90 10.72
CA PRO A 100 -10.97 13.54 9.72
C PRO A 100 -9.89 14.61 9.60
N GLU A 101 -8.63 14.19 9.68
CA GLU A 101 -7.46 14.99 9.36
C GLU A 101 -7.08 14.80 7.89
N ARG A 102 -6.89 15.88 7.14
CA ARG A 102 -6.41 15.80 5.76
C ARG A 102 -4.89 15.66 5.73
N CYS A 103 -4.39 14.73 4.93
CA CYS A 103 -2.96 14.57 4.69
C CYS A 103 -2.56 15.02 3.28
N ARG A 104 -1.32 15.50 3.15
CA ARG A 104 -0.68 15.82 1.87
C ARG A 104 0.22 14.66 1.45
N VAL A 105 0.23 14.33 0.16
CA VAL A 105 1.18 13.35 -0.38
C VAL A 105 2.56 14.01 -0.49
N GLU A 106 3.57 13.44 0.15
CA GLU A 106 4.96 13.84 -0.03
C GLU A 106 5.63 13.04 -1.15
N GLU A 107 5.42 11.72 -1.15
CA GLU A 107 6.07 10.81 -2.07
C GLU A 107 5.18 9.58 -2.31
N SER A 108 5.23 9.03 -3.53
CA SER A 108 4.67 7.74 -3.88
C SER A 108 5.75 6.89 -4.54
N PHE A 109 5.89 5.64 -4.10
CA PHE A 109 6.96 4.75 -4.58
C PHE A 109 6.54 3.29 -4.52
N THR A 110 7.36 2.40 -5.11
CA THR A 110 7.15 0.95 -5.07
C THR A 110 8.24 0.28 -4.27
N TRP A 111 7.88 -0.76 -3.52
CA TRP A 111 8.84 -1.60 -2.82
C TRP A 111 9.47 -2.60 -3.80
N PRO A 112 10.81 -2.76 -3.79
CA PRO A 112 11.46 -3.79 -4.58
C PRO A 112 11.06 -5.18 -4.08
N VAL A 113 11.06 -6.16 -4.98
CA VAL A 113 10.88 -7.56 -4.59
C VAL A 113 12.10 -8.01 -3.78
N VAL A 114 11.84 -8.51 -2.57
CA VAL A 114 12.87 -9.11 -1.71
C VAL A 114 12.63 -10.61 -1.60
N SER A 115 13.71 -11.40 -1.66
CA SER A 115 13.66 -12.82 -1.37
C SER A 115 13.76 -13.03 0.13
N LEU A 116 12.65 -13.37 0.78
CA LEU A 116 12.65 -13.71 2.20
C LEU A 116 13.23 -15.13 2.37
N PRO A 117 14.07 -15.37 3.39
CA PRO A 117 14.53 -16.72 3.68
C PRO A 117 13.33 -17.63 3.98
N ARG A 118 13.43 -18.91 3.60
CA ARG A 118 12.37 -19.88 3.88
C ARG A 118 12.23 -20.02 5.39
N TYR A 119 11.02 -19.82 5.91
CA TYR A 119 10.72 -20.09 7.30
C TYR A 119 11.03 -21.56 7.63
N SER A 120 11.96 -21.78 8.57
CA SER A 120 12.42 -23.12 8.97
C SER A 120 11.90 -23.55 10.35
N GLY A 121 11.31 -22.63 11.12
CA GLY A 121 10.81 -22.86 12.48
C GLY A 121 11.88 -23.19 13.54
N LYS A 122 13.17 -23.19 13.17
CA LYS A 122 14.26 -23.60 14.08
C LYS A 122 14.80 -22.47 14.96
N GLU A 123 14.61 -21.21 14.56
CA GLU A 123 15.14 -20.03 15.27
C GLU A 123 14.20 -19.52 16.36
N ASP A 124 12.88 -19.72 16.22
CA ASP A 124 11.88 -19.27 17.21
C ASP A 124 11.77 -20.22 18.43
N ALA A 125 12.43 -21.38 18.40
CA ALA A 125 12.41 -22.35 19.50
C ALA A 125 13.41 -22.02 20.64
N LEU A 126 14.14 -20.91 20.52
CA LEU A 126 15.19 -20.47 21.45
C LEU A 126 14.91 -19.10 22.08
N SER A 127 13.71 -18.54 21.89
CA SER A 127 13.25 -17.28 22.50
C SER A 127 12.09 -17.48 23.46
#